data_AF-A0A9D7MNJ7-F1
#
_entry.id   AF-A0A9D7MNJ7-F1
#
_cell.length_a   1.000
_cell.length_b   1.000
_cell.length_c   1.000
_cell.angle_alpha   90.00
_cell.angle_beta   90.00
_cell.angle_gamma   90.00
#
_symmetry.space_group_name_H-M   'P 1'
#
loop_
_entity.id
_entity.type
_entity.pdbx_description
1 polymer ?
#
loop_
_entity_poly.entity_id
_entity_poly.type
_entity_poly.pdbx_seq_one_letter_code
_entity_poly.pdbx_strand_id
1 'polypeptide(L)'
;MNSINESSLKMLKSTNAGSTYLVGGGTVNTTQNIVTVTAINDFARHTLGLGLAIANIIAAPGGFYNTTTQRLTLRDTVRIQLRNSTSPYAIVDTAKAILDSATLTASVLFLNAPNGSYYVVIKHRNSIETWSKTPQVYNTEASLLYNFTTAQAQAFGDNLKLKGTKWVIYGGDVNQDGAVDATDVQTIDNDAANFESGYVPTDLNGDGFVDGSDFTIGDNNASNFVGKITP
;
A
#
# COMPACT_ATOMS: atom_id res chain seq x y z
N MET A 1 42.38 -26.97 38.98
CA MET A 1 41.43 -25.99 38.43
C MET A 1 41.94 -24.61 38.83
N ASN A 2 42.61 -23.91 37.92
CA ASN A 2 43.24 -22.62 38.23
C ASN A 2 42.18 -21.57 38.53
N SER A 3 42.18 -21.09 39.76
CA SER A 3 41.37 -19.98 40.26
C SER A 3 41.85 -18.66 39.63
N ILE A 4 41.34 -18.36 38.43
CA ILE A 4 41.38 -16.98 37.94
C ILE A 4 40.44 -16.17 38.83
N ASN A 5 41.01 -15.23 39.59
CA ASN A 5 40.27 -14.36 40.49
C ASN A 5 39.29 -13.52 39.66
N GLU A 6 37.98 -13.72 39.82
CA GLU A 6 36.93 -13.06 39.02
C GLU A 6 37.04 -11.53 39.03
N SER A 7 37.62 -10.95 40.08
CA SER A 7 37.92 -9.50 40.18
C SER A 7 38.90 -8.98 39.11
N SER A 8 39.56 -9.86 38.35
CA SER A 8 40.47 -9.50 37.26
C SER A 8 39.83 -9.59 35.86
N LEU A 9 38.56 -9.98 35.76
CA LEU A 9 37.84 -10.08 34.50
C LEU A 9 37.64 -8.69 33.89
N LYS A 10 38.18 -8.47 32.69
CA LYS A 10 37.97 -7.25 31.89
C LYS A 10 37.08 -7.56 30.70
N MET A 11 36.18 -6.63 30.38
CA MET A 11 35.47 -6.69 29.10
C MET A 11 36.42 -6.34 27.97
N LEU A 12 36.46 -7.17 26.92
CA LEU A 12 37.32 -6.97 25.76
C LEU A 12 36.47 -6.82 24.50
N LYS A 13 36.75 -5.81 23.68
CA LYS A 13 36.19 -5.69 22.32
C LYS A 13 37.25 -6.11 21.31
N SER A 14 36.95 -7.12 20.50
CA SER A 14 37.80 -7.52 19.36
C SER A 14 37.71 -6.47 18.25
N THR A 15 38.85 -6.00 17.76
CA THR A 15 38.91 -4.98 16.69
C THR A 15 39.32 -5.54 15.32
N ASN A 16 39.86 -6.76 15.25
CA ASN A 16 40.27 -7.41 14.00
C ASN A 16 40.12 -8.93 14.11
N ALA A 17 38.91 -9.46 13.94
CA ALA A 17 38.62 -10.91 13.88
C ALA A 17 39.30 -11.77 14.99
N GLY A 18 39.50 -11.21 16.18
CA GLY A 18 40.11 -11.89 17.33
C GLY A 18 41.62 -11.73 17.50
N SER A 19 42.31 -10.94 16.67
CA SER A 19 43.78 -10.79 16.72
C SER A 19 44.26 -9.62 17.59
N THR A 20 43.40 -8.63 17.88
CA THR A 20 43.69 -7.51 18.78
C THR A 20 42.46 -7.16 19.61
N TYR A 21 42.66 -6.86 20.90
CA TYR A 21 41.60 -6.58 21.87
C TYR A 21 41.81 -5.22 22.54
N LEU A 22 40.77 -4.39 22.60
CA LEU A 22 40.72 -3.18 23.42
C LEU A 22 39.95 -3.48 24.71
N VAL A 23 40.42 -2.94 25.85
CA VAL A 23 39.67 -3.02 27.11
C VAL A 23 38.43 -2.13 26.99
N GLY A 24 37.24 -2.74 26.96
CA GLY A 24 35.98 -2.02 27.07
C GLY A 24 35.82 -1.48 28.48
N GLY A 25 35.51 -0.19 28.62
CA GLY A 25 35.18 0.39 29.93
C GLY A 25 33.95 -0.28 30.55
N GLY A 26 33.86 -0.32 31.88
CA GLY A 26 32.75 -0.92 32.63
C GLY A 26 33.16 -1.42 34.02
N THR A 27 32.19 -1.79 34.86
CA THR A 27 32.39 -2.40 36.18
C THR A 27 31.70 -3.77 36.27
N VAL A 28 32.37 -4.75 36.88
CA VAL A 28 31.83 -6.09 37.14
C VAL A 28 31.47 -6.18 38.63
N ASN A 29 30.22 -6.53 38.93
CA ASN A 29 29.74 -6.79 40.29
C ASN A 29 29.48 -8.29 40.45
N THR A 30 30.43 -8.99 41.07
CA THR A 30 30.40 -10.45 41.23
C THR A 30 29.41 -10.90 42.30
N THR A 31 29.13 -10.08 43.31
CA THR A 31 28.15 -10.39 44.37
C THR A 31 26.71 -10.42 43.84
N GLN A 32 26.40 -9.55 42.86
CA GLN A 32 25.07 -9.47 42.25
C GLN A 32 24.99 -10.18 40.89
N ASN A 33 26.11 -10.71 40.39
CA ASN A 33 26.24 -11.27 39.03
C ASN A 33 25.80 -10.30 37.93
N ILE A 34 26.22 -9.04 38.03
CA ILE A 34 25.86 -7.95 37.11
C ILE A 34 27.13 -7.36 36.49
N VAL A 35 27.05 -7.03 35.19
CA VAL A 35 28.08 -6.26 34.49
C VAL A 35 27.47 -4.94 34.02
N THR A 36 28.07 -3.82 34.41
CA THR A 36 27.64 -2.47 34.03
C THR A 36 28.63 -1.87 33.04
N VAL A 37 28.15 -1.47 31.87
CA VAL A 37 28.97 -0.81 30.85
C VAL A 37 28.61 0.67 30.82
N THR A 38 29.59 1.54 31.08
CA THR A 38 29.44 3.00 31.02
C THR A 38 30.19 3.54 29.81
N ALA A 39 29.68 4.60 29.17
CA ALA A 39 30.28 5.23 27.97
C ALA A 39 30.25 4.36 26.69
N ILE A 40 29.15 3.64 26.44
CA ILE A 40 28.85 3.17 25.08
C ILE A 40 28.38 4.39 24.28
N ASN A 41 29.32 5.04 23.61
CA ASN A 41 29.05 6.25 22.83
C ASN A 41 28.37 5.96 21.50
N ASP A 42 28.39 4.71 21.04
CA ASP A 42 27.74 4.25 19.81
C ASP A 42 27.24 2.80 19.95
N PHE A 43 25.95 2.60 19.66
CA PHE A 43 25.38 1.30 19.33
C PHE A 43 25.06 1.28 17.85
N ALA A 44 25.73 0.44 17.06
CA ALA A 44 25.30 0.18 15.69
C ALA A 44 24.11 -0.79 15.72
N ARG A 45 22.90 -0.30 15.45
CA ARG A 45 21.80 -1.17 14.99
C ARG A 45 22.08 -1.51 13.53
N HIS A 46 22.62 -2.69 13.27
CA HIS A 46 22.58 -3.27 11.93
C HIS A 46 21.15 -3.76 11.68
N THR A 47 20.28 -2.85 11.23
CA THR A 47 19.06 -3.31 10.57
C THR A 47 19.55 -3.85 9.23
N LEU A 48 19.40 -5.15 8.96
CA LEU A 48 19.44 -5.62 7.58
C LEU A 48 18.34 -4.83 6.88
N GLY A 49 18.71 -3.74 6.21
CA GLY A 49 17.81 -3.08 5.29
C GLY A 49 17.54 -4.12 4.24
N LEU A 50 16.35 -4.75 4.30
CA LEU A 50 15.78 -5.32 3.10
C LEU A 50 15.86 -4.15 2.10
N GLY A 51 16.71 -4.25 1.08
CA GLY A 51 16.69 -3.28 -0.01
C GLY A 51 15.30 -3.41 -0.59
N LEU A 52 14.37 -2.57 -0.12
CA LEU A 52 12.97 -2.58 -0.50
C LEU A 52 12.75 -1.34 -1.35
N ALA A 53 12.49 -1.59 -2.61
CA ALA A 53 12.22 -0.58 -3.58
C ALA A 53 10.77 -0.16 -3.49
N ILE A 54 10.57 1.14 -3.67
CA ILE A 54 9.24 1.74 -3.70
C ILE A 54 8.55 1.31 -4.99
N ALA A 55 7.34 0.79 -4.86
CA ALA A 55 6.42 0.65 -5.98
C ALA A 55 5.54 1.90 -6.07
N ASN A 56 5.59 2.57 -7.22
CA ASN A 56 4.77 3.74 -7.53
C ASN A 56 3.63 3.31 -8.46
N ILE A 57 2.41 3.32 -7.93
CA ILE A 57 1.21 2.95 -8.69
C ILE A 57 0.40 4.22 -8.96
N ILE A 58 0.19 4.53 -10.24
CA ILE A 58 -0.55 5.71 -10.67
C ILE A 58 -1.97 5.29 -11.07
N ALA A 59 -2.97 5.83 -10.40
CA ALA A 59 -4.38 5.51 -10.61
C ALA A 59 -5.30 6.64 -10.13
N ALA A 60 -6.51 6.69 -10.66
CA ALA A 60 -7.51 7.68 -10.27
C ALA A 60 -8.88 7.01 -10.05
N PRO A 61 -9.45 7.09 -8.83
CA PRO A 61 -10.85 6.78 -8.61
C PRO A 61 -11.73 7.72 -9.44
N GLY A 62 -12.58 7.17 -10.28
CA GLY A 62 -13.30 7.94 -11.29
C GLY A 62 -14.26 8.96 -10.72
N GLY A 63 -14.85 8.69 -9.55
CA GLY A 63 -15.69 9.66 -8.83
C GLY A 63 -14.87 10.87 -8.34
N PHE A 64 -13.68 10.64 -7.77
CA PHE A 64 -12.86 11.70 -7.19
C PHE A 64 -12.07 12.51 -8.23
N TYR A 65 -11.89 12.00 -9.45
CA TYR A 65 -11.09 12.71 -10.46
C TYR A 65 -11.85 13.90 -11.07
N ASN A 66 -11.34 15.12 -10.85
CA ASN A 66 -11.86 16.36 -11.41
C ASN A 66 -11.12 16.72 -12.71
N THR A 67 -11.84 16.76 -13.84
CA THR A 67 -11.24 16.97 -15.16
C THR A 67 -10.75 18.39 -15.42
N THR A 68 -11.30 19.37 -14.69
CA THR A 68 -10.94 20.78 -14.83
C THR A 68 -9.61 21.07 -14.15
N THR A 69 -9.45 20.60 -12.91
CA THR A 69 -8.21 20.77 -12.15
C THR A 69 -7.17 19.70 -12.48
N GLN A 70 -7.59 18.59 -13.10
CA GLN A 70 -6.81 17.38 -13.32
C GLN A 70 -6.27 16.75 -12.03
N ARG A 71 -7.03 16.90 -10.94
CA ARG A 71 -6.66 16.44 -9.59
C ARG A 71 -7.77 15.60 -8.98
N LEU A 72 -7.43 14.84 -7.93
CA LEU A 72 -8.43 14.25 -7.06
C LEU A 72 -9.06 15.33 -6.16
N THR A 73 -10.39 15.28 -6.01
CA THR A 73 -11.16 16.08 -5.04
C THR A 73 -10.75 15.77 -3.60
N LEU A 74 -10.50 14.49 -3.32
CA LEU A 74 -10.07 13.98 -2.03
C LEU A 74 -8.83 13.09 -2.17
N ARG A 75 -7.88 13.25 -1.25
CA ARG A 75 -6.78 12.29 -1.07
C ARG A 75 -7.29 11.15 -0.21
N ASP A 76 -7.25 9.93 -0.72
CA ASP A 76 -7.75 8.76 0.00
C ASP A 76 -6.80 7.57 -0.09
N THR A 77 -6.99 6.64 0.83
CA THR A 77 -6.23 5.42 1.00
C THR A 77 -6.64 4.41 -0.07
N VAL A 78 -5.66 3.91 -0.80
CA VAL A 78 -5.78 2.74 -1.65
C VAL A 78 -5.00 1.58 -1.04
N ARG A 79 -5.51 0.37 -1.27
CA ARG A 79 -4.78 -0.86 -1.00
C ARG A 79 -4.23 -1.39 -2.32
N ILE A 80 -2.93 -1.56 -2.38
CA ILE A 80 -2.24 -2.20 -3.49
C ILE A 80 -1.90 -3.63 -3.09
N GLN A 81 -2.09 -4.58 -4.00
CA GLN A 81 -1.71 -5.97 -3.81
C GLN A 81 -0.81 -6.41 -4.96
N LEU A 82 0.16 -7.26 -4.64
CA LEU A 82 0.81 -8.14 -5.62
C LEU A 82 0.12 -9.49 -5.55
N ARG A 83 -0.32 -10.00 -6.70
CA ARG A 83 -0.92 -11.33 -6.83
C ARG A 83 -0.13 -12.19 -7.79
N ASN A 84 -0.08 -13.50 -7.53
CA ASN A 84 0.59 -14.46 -8.40
C ASN A 84 0.16 -14.26 -9.86
N SER A 85 1.05 -14.53 -10.82
CA SER A 85 0.77 -14.47 -12.26
C SER A 85 0.03 -15.71 -12.80
N THR A 86 -0.18 -16.71 -11.95
CA THR A 86 -0.84 -17.98 -12.28
C THR A 86 -1.97 -18.27 -11.30
N SER A 87 -3.02 -18.94 -11.80
CA SER A 87 -4.15 -19.38 -10.99
C SER A 87 -3.67 -20.24 -9.81
N PRO A 88 -4.17 -20.02 -8.57
CA PRO A 88 -5.36 -19.24 -8.20
C PRO A 88 -5.10 -17.75 -7.90
N TYR A 89 -4.03 -17.16 -8.43
CA TYR A 89 -3.70 -15.74 -8.31
C TYR A 89 -3.70 -15.23 -6.85
N ALA A 90 -3.15 -16.06 -5.96
CA ALA A 90 -3.09 -15.78 -4.53
C ALA A 90 -2.38 -14.44 -4.25
N ILE A 91 -2.82 -13.74 -3.21
CA ILE A 91 -2.17 -12.52 -2.74
C ILE A 91 -0.80 -12.88 -2.17
N VAL A 92 0.24 -12.26 -2.72
CA VAL A 92 1.64 -12.44 -2.31
C VAL A 92 2.00 -11.42 -1.24
N ASP A 93 1.65 -10.16 -1.47
CA ASP A 93 1.84 -9.10 -0.49
C ASP A 93 0.82 -7.98 -0.71
N THR A 94 0.65 -7.14 0.31
CA THR A 94 -0.28 -6.03 0.30
C THR A 94 0.28 -4.84 1.05
N ALA A 95 0.01 -3.65 0.54
CA ALA A 95 0.39 -2.40 1.16
C ALA A 95 -0.71 -1.36 0.98
N LYS A 96 -0.73 -0.35 1.85
CA LYS A 96 -1.64 0.79 1.74
C LYS A 96 -0.84 2.05 1.53
N ALA A 97 -1.38 2.97 0.74
CA ALA A 97 -0.86 4.33 0.60
C ALA A 97 -2.01 5.29 0.31
N ILE A 98 -1.76 6.57 0.57
CA ILE A 98 -2.68 7.65 0.20
C ILE A 98 -2.33 8.11 -1.21
N LEU A 99 -3.32 8.18 -2.10
CA LEU A 99 -3.12 8.75 -3.43
C LEU A 99 -2.78 10.25 -3.32
N ASP A 100 -1.72 10.66 -4.02
CA ASP A 100 -1.45 12.07 -4.20
C ASP A 100 -2.44 12.69 -5.19
N SER A 101 -3.05 13.80 -4.79
CA SER A 101 -4.10 14.45 -5.59
C SER A 101 -3.61 14.99 -6.94
N ALA A 102 -2.32 15.35 -7.06
CA ALA A 102 -1.77 15.97 -8.28
C ALA A 102 -1.21 14.92 -9.25
N THR A 103 -0.36 14.06 -8.70
CA THR A 103 0.38 13.05 -9.45
C THR A 103 -0.39 11.75 -9.61
N LEU A 104 -1.50 11.59 -8.87
CA LEU A 104 -2.34 10.38 -8.86
C LEU A 104 -1.55 9.13 -8.41
N THR A 105 -0.43 9.34 -7.72
CA THR A 105 0.52 8.28 -7.37
C THR A 105 0.30 7.81 -5.93
N ALA A 106 0.27 6.49 -5.75
CA ALA A 106 0.38 5.81 -4.48
C ALA A 106 1.73 5.10 -4.42
N SER A 107 2.59 5.53 -3.50
CA SER A 107 3.92 4.95 -3.27
C SER A 107 3.86 3.96 -2.11
N VAL A 108 4.16 2.69 -2.37
CA VAL A 108 4.08 1.61 -1.38
C VAL A 108 5.39 0.82 -1.29
N LEU A 109 5.60 0.18 -0.14
CA LEU A 109 6.64 -0.81 0.08
C LEU A 109 5.96 -2.17 0.32
N PHE A 110 6.37 -3.18 -0.44
CA PHE A 110 6.00 -4.57 -0.19
C PHE A 110 7.09 -5.20 0.67
N LEU A 111 6.76 -5.60 1.89
CA LEU A 111 7.74 -6.06 2.88
C LEU A 111 8.05 -7.56 2.75
N ASN A 112 7.17 -8.32 2.12
CA ASN A 112 7.18 -9.79 2.11
C ASN A 112 7.21 -10.37 0.68
N ALA A 113 7.00 -9.55 -0.35
CA ALA A 113 7.05 -10.02 -1.73
C ALA A 113 8.48 -10.38 -2.16
N PRO A 114 8.74 -11.62 -2.65
CA PRO A 114 10.01 -11.95 -3.27
C PRO A 114 10.07 -11.41 -4.70
N ASN A 115 11.28 -11.36 -5.27
CA ASN A 115 11.48 -11.03 -6.69
C ASN A 115 10.65 -11.96 -7.58
N GLY A 116 9.92 -11.40 -8.53
CA GLY A 116 9.01 -12.17 -9.36
C GLY A 116 8.18 -11.32 -10.31
N SER A 117 7.19 -11.94 -10.93
CA SER A 117 6.23 -11.26 -11.80
C SER A 117 4.82 -11.46 -11.27
N TYR A 118 4.12 -10.36 -11.00
CA TYR A 118 2.86 -10.33 -10.27
C TYR A 118 1.86 -9.41 -10.94
N TYR A 119 0.58 -9.76 -10.88
CA TYR A 119 -0.45 -8.76 -11.15
C TYR A 119 -0.43 -7.69 -10.05
N VAL A 120 -0.48 -6.43 -10.48
CA VAL A 120 -0.68 -5.29 -9.58
C VAL A 120 -2.17 -5.04 -9.49
N VAL A 121 -2.71 -5.13 -8.28
CA VAL A 121 -4.14 -4.90 -8.03
C VAL A 121 -4.30 -3.66 -7.17
N ILE A 122 -5.22 -2.78 -7.55
CA ILE A 122 -5.62 -1.62 -6.77
C ILE A 122 -7.05 -1.77 -6.29
N LYS A 123 -7.25 -1.51 -4.99
CA LYS A 123 -8.56 -1.44 -4.34
C LYS A 123 -8.74 -0.08 -3.68
N HIS A 124 -9.90 0.51 -3.87
CA HIS A 124 -10.33 1.76 -3.23
C HIS A 124 -11.67 1.49 -2.52
N ARG A 125 -12.03 2.32 -1.53
CA ARG A 125 -13.16 2.05 -0.62
C ARG A 125 -14.53 1.90 -1.32
N ASN A 126 -14.67 2.48 -2.52
CA ASN A 126 -15.94 2.67 -3.22
C ASN A 126 -15.79 2.48 -4.74
N SER A 127 -14.80 1.68 -5.15
CA SER A 127 -14.49 1.48 -6.56
C SER A 127 -14.20 0.01 -6.82
N ILE A 128 -14.42 -0.42 -8.06
CA ILE A 128 -14.16 -1.79 -8.46
C ILE A 128 -12.67 -2.13 -8.30
N GLU A 129 -12.41 -3.35 -7.82
CA GLU A 129 -11.06 -3.91 -7.82
C GLU A 129 -10.52 -3.98 -9.26
N THR A 130 -9.37 -3.36 -9.51
CA THR A 130 -8.79 -3.26 -10.85
C THR A 130 -7.40 -3.88 -10.88
N TRP A 131 -7.16 -4.72 -11.88
CA TRP A 131 -5.92 -5.47 -12.08
C TRP A 131 -5.11 -4.92 -13.24
N SER A 132 -3.79 -4.93 -13.14
CA SER A 132 -2.91 -4.64 -14.27
C SER A 132 -3.21 -5.56 -15.45
N LYS A 133 -3.08 -5.06 -16.68
CA LYS A 133 -3.32 -5.84 -17.91
C LYS A 133 -2.51 -7.14 -17.95
N THR A 134 -1.26 -7.05 -17.51
CA THR A 134 -0.30 -8.14 -17.47
C THR A 134 0.42 -8.16 -16.13
N PRO A 135 1.03 -9.30 -15.73
CA PRO A 135 1.95 -9.33 -14.60
C PRO A 135 3.12 -8.36 -14.81
N GLN A 136 3.46 -7.62 -13.76
CA GLN A 136 4.58 -6.68 -13.72
C GLN A 136 5.76 -7.29 -12.96
N VAL A 137 6.98 -7.01 -13.41
CA VAL A 137 8.18 -7.45 -12.72
C VAL A 137 8.35 -6.63 -11.44
N TYR A 138 8.43 -7.33 -10.31
CA TYR A 138 8.77 -6.76 -9.02
C TYR A 138 10.15 -7.27 -8.60
N ASN A 139 11.02 -6.34 -8.21
CA ASN A 139 12.32 -6.64 -7.64
C ASN A 139 12.47 -5.80 -6.37
N THR A 140 12.89 -6.43 -5.27
CA THR A 140 13.14 -5.74 -4.00
C THR A 140 14.15 -4.61 -4.18
N GLU A 141 15.11 -4.70 -5.11
CA GLU A 141 16.14 -3.69 -5.30
C GLU A 141 15.85 -2.64 -6.40
N ALA A 142 14.73 -2.76 -7.13
CA ALA A 142 14.40 -1.85 -8.24
C ALA A 142 12.96 -1.33 -8.15
N SER A 143 12.76 -0.04 -8.43
CA SER A 143 11.44 0.58 -8.34
C SER A 143 10.48 -0.01 -9.37
N LEU A 144 9.28 -0.38 -8.92
CA LEU A 144 8.17 -0.74 -9.78
C LEU A 144 7.38 0.53 -10.10
N LEU A 145 7.10 0.78 -11.39
CA LEU A 145 6.20 1.85 -11.82
C LEU A 145 5.09 1.24 -12.67
N TYR A 146 3.84 1.44 -12.26
CA TYR A 146 2.68 1.05 -13.08
C TYR A 146 1.66 2.16 -13.13
N ASN A 147 1.13 2.45 -14.33
CA ASN A 147 0.24 3.58 -14.54
C ASN A 147 -1.04 3.15 -15.27
N PHE A 148 -2.14 3.07 -14.53
CA PHE A 148 -3.47 2.74 -15.05
C PHE A 148 -4.06 3.85 -15.92
N THR A 149 -3.57 5.09 -15.81
CA THR A 149 -4.27 6.26 -16.37
C THR A 149 -3.94 6.57 -17.83
N THR A 150 -3.01 5.84 -18.45
CA THR A 150 -2.48 6.14 -19.79
C THR A 150 -3.32 5.57 -20.93
N ALA A 151 -3.90 4.39 -20.75
CA ALA A 151 -4.73 3.72 -21.75
C ALA A 151 -5.73 2.79 -21.07
N GLN A 152 -6.85 2.51 -21.73
CA GLN A 152 -7.81 1.51 -21.28
C GLN A 152 -7.15 0.14 -21.08
N ALA A 153 -6.24 -0.20 -21.99
CA ALA A 153 -5.48 -1.44 -22.01
C ALA A 153 -4.40 -1.55 -20.91
N GLN A 154 -4.40 -0.65 -19.93
CA GLN A 154 -3.64 -0.83 -18.68
C GLN A 154 -4.41 -1.64 -17.64
N ALA A 155 -5.72 -1.82 -17.79
CA ALA A 155 -6.47 -2.74 -16.94
C ALA A 155 -6.69 -4.08 -17.64
N PHE A 156 -6.70 -5.16 -16.84
CA PHE A 156 -7.19 -6.44 -17.31
C PHE A 156 -8.65 -6.29 -17.82
N GLY A 157 -8.96 -6.93 -18.94
CA GLY A 157 -10.27 -6.79 -19.60
C GLY A 157 -10.59 -5.39 -20.13
N ASP A 158 -9.62 -4.48 -20.21
CA ASP A 158 -9.84 -3.08 -20.63
C ASP A 158 -10.86 -2.36 -19.73
N ASN A 159 -10.84 -2.70 -18.43
CA ASN A 159 -11.84 -2.31 -17.45
C ASN A 159 -11.59 -0.93 -16.81
N LEU A 160 -11.46 0.10 -17.64
CA LEU A 160 -11.28 1.50 -17.24
C LEU A 160 -12.18 2.44 -18.05
N LYS A 161 -12.57 3.55 -17.44
CA LYS A 161 -13.39 4.60 -18.09
C LYS A 161 -12.51 5.76 -18.53
N LEU A 162 -12.71 6.29 -19.74
CA LEU A 162 -12.11 7.57 -20.12
C LEU A 162 -12.87 8.71 -19.43
N LYS A 163 -12.17 9.55 -18.66
CA LYS A 163 -12.71 10.76 -18.03
C LYS A 163 -11.77 11.94 -18.32
N GLY A 164 -12.16 12.81 -19.25
CA GLY A 164 -11.28 13.85 -19.77
C GLY A 164 -10.12 13.22 -20.55
N THR A 165 -8.88 13.43 -20.09
CA THR A 165 -7.66 12.93 -20.73
C THR A 165 -7.05 11.71 -20.01
N LYS A 166 -7.69 11.22 -18.95
CA LYS A 166 -7.18 10.11 -18.13
C LYS A 166 -8.16 8.94 -18.13
N TRP A 167 -7.58 7.74 -18.08
CA TRP A 167 -8.33 6.53 -17.77
C TRP A 167 -8.46 6.39 -16.25
N VAL A 168 -9.68 6.17 -15.78
CA VAL A 168 -10.03 6.15 -14.35
C VAL A 168 -10.73 4.85 -13.99
N ILE A 169 -10.60 4.46 -12.73
CA ILE A 169 -11.25 3.28 -12.17
C ILE A 169 -12.73 3.60 -11.96
N TYR A 170 -13.62 2.67 -12.30
CA TYR A 170 -15.04 2.86 -12.04
C TYR A 170 -15.35 2.88 -10.54
N GLY A 171 -16.09 3.90 -10.10
CA GLY A 171 -16.65 3.97 -8.75
C GLY A 171 -18.00 3.27 -8.66
N GLY A 172 -18.52 3.07 -7.46
CA GLY A 172 -19.87 2.60 -7.21
C GLY A 172 -19.98 1.24 -6.52
N ASP A 173 -18.91 0.44 -6.47
CA ASP A 173 -18.87 -0.83 -5.73
C ASP A 173 -18.59 -0.51 -4.24
N VAL A 174 -19.64 -0.10 -3.51
CA VAL A 174 -19.56 0.37 -2.12
C VAL A 174 -19.61 -0.79 -1.14
N ASN A 175 -20.23 -1.91 -1.54
CA ASN A 175 -20.31 -3.14 -0.75
C ASN A 175 -19.07 -4.05 -0.94
N GLN A 176 -18.21 -3.77 -1.93
CA GLN A 176 -16.98 -4.48 -2.26
C GLN A 176 -17.17 -5.94 -2.70
N ASP A 177 -18.31 -6.28 -3.33
CA ASP A 177 -18.59 -7.60 -3.88
C ASP A 177 -17.98 -7.81 -5.28
N GLY A 178 -17.58 -6.73 -5.93
CA GLY A 178 -16.97 -6.73 -7.26
C GLY A 178 -17.92 -6.48 -8.41
N ALA A 179 -19.16 -6.08 -8.16
CA ALA A 179 -20.06 -5.49 -9.13
C ALA A 179 -20.47 -4.09 -8.66
N VAL A 180 -20.92 -3.26 -9.60
CA VAL A 180 -21.73 -2.08 -9.27
C VAL A 180 -23.15 -2.46 -9.64
N ASP A 181 -24.03 -2.62 -8.66
CA ASP A 181 -25.40 -3.08 -8.90
C ASP A 181 -26.46 -2.37 -8.04
N ALA A 182 -27.69 -2.87 -8.09
CA ALA A 182 -28.82 -2.29 -7.38
C ALA A 182 -28.62 -2.25 -5.85
N THR A 183 -27.82 -3.15 -5.29
CA THR A 183 -27.53 -3.18 -3.85
C THR A 183 -26.59 -2.05 -3.44
N ASP A 184 -25.62 -1.69 -4.30
CA ASP A 184 -24.78 -0.52 -4.10
C ASP A 184 -25.59 0.77 -4.20
N VAL A 185 -26.39 0.90 -5.26
CA VAL A 185 -27.24 2.07 -5.52
C VAL A 185 -28.24 2.27 -4.38
N GLN A 186 -28.86 1.20 -3.88
CA GLN A 186 -29.75 1.25 -2.72
C GLN A 186 -29.01 1.74 -1.46
N THR A 187 -27.76 1.31 -1.25
CA THR A 187 -26.97 1.75 -0.09
C THR A 187 -26.68 3.25 -0.18
N ILE A 188 -26.30 3.74 -1.36
CA ILE A 188 -26.06 5.17 -1.61
C ILE A 188 -27.33 6.01 -1.42
N ASP A 189 -28.47 5.55 -1.95
CA ASP A 189 -29.75 6.25 -1.85
C ASP A 189 -30.24 6.37 -0.39
N ASN A 190 -30.09 5.28 0.39
CA ASN A 190 -30.43 5.29 1.81
C ASN A 190 -29.58 6.28 2.60
N ASP A 191 -28.26 6.30 2.36
CA ASP A 191 -27.34 7.22 3.02
C ASP A 191 -27.60 8.68 2.62
N ALA A 192 -27.94 8.92 1.34
CA ALA A 192 -28.35 10.23 0.85
C ALA A 192 -29.64 10.72 1.53
N ALA A 193 -30.65 9.86 1.67
CA ALA A 193 -31.91 10.17 2.35
C ALA A 193 -31.70 10.47 3.85
N ASN A 194 -30.67 9.89 4.46
CA ASN A 194 -30.26 10.15 5.85
C ASN A 194 -29.31 11.34 6.01
N PHE A 195 -28.93 12.02 4.92
CA PHE A 195 -27.96 13.12 4.91
C PHE A 195 -26.61 12.71 5.54
N GLU A 196 -26.17 11.48 5.27
CA GLU A 196 -24.88 10.99 5.75
C GLU A 196 -23.73 11.84 5.20
N SER A 197 -22.68 11.99 6.01
CA SER A 197 -21.54 12.83 5.68
C SER A 197 -20.24 12.31 6.31
N GLY A 198 -19.12 12.80 5.81
CA GLY A 198 -17.79 12.45 6.28
C GLY A 198 -17.15 11.30 5.50
N TYR A 199 -16.36 10.47 6.18
CA TYR A 199 -15.61 9.39 5.54
C TYR A 199 -16.46 8.12 5.43
N VAL A 200 -17.34 8.07 4.44
CA VAL A 200 -18.21 6.91 4.16
C VAL A 200 -17.97 6.37 2.74
N PRO A 201 -18.14 5.06 2.49
CA PRO A 201 -17.97 4.48 1.15
C PRO A 201 -18.95 5.05 0.11
N THR A 202 -20.13 5.48 0.54
CA THR A 202 -21.21 6.02 -0.29
C THR A 202 -20.97 7.44 -0.80
N ASP A 203 -20.01 8.16 -0.23
CA ASP A 203 -19.45 9.40 -0.79
C ASP A 203 -18.48 9.01 -1.93
N LEU A 204 -19.04 8.96 -3.15
CA LEU A 204 -18.39 8.53 -4.38
C LEU A 204 -17.60 9.65 -5.05
N ASN A 205 -17.99 10.91 -4.84
CA ASN A 205 -17.34 12.07 -5.44
C ASN A 205 -16.24 12.70 -4.54
N GLY A 206 -16.23 12.38 -3.25
CA GLY A 206 -15.24 12.83 -2.27
C GLY A 206 -15.46 14.26 -1.76
N ASP A 207 -16.67 14.81 -1.83
CA ASP A 207 -16.99 16.16 -1.37
C ASP A 207 -17.42 16.22 0.11
N GLY A 208 -17.58 15.04 0.74
CA GLY A 208 -17.88 14.89 2.16
C GLY A 208 -19.37 14.77 2.49
N PHE A 209 -20.26 14.75 1.49
CA PHE A 209 -21.69 14.50 1.66
C PHE A 209 -22.11 13.33 0.77
N VAL A 210 -23.12 12.56 1.20
CA VAL A 210 -23.77 11.58 0.33
C VAL A 210 -25.02 12.23 -0.23
N ASP A 211 -25.08 12.43 -1.55
CA ASP A 211 -26.23 13.06 -2.20
C ASP A 211 -26.53 12.50 -3.61
N GLY A 212 -27.42 13.19 -4.33
CA GLY A 212 -27.84 12.78 -5.68
C GLY A 212 -26.71 12.73 -6.71
N SER A 213 -25.59 13.41 -6.46
CA SER A 213 -24.41 13.36 -7.33
C SER A 213 -23.66 12.02 -7.18
N ASP A 214 -23.61 11.45 -5.96
CA ASP A 214 -23.07 10.11 -5.72
C ASP A 214 -23.99 9.05 -6.31
N PHE A 215 -25.30 9.19 -6.10
CA PHE A 215 -26.30 8.30 -6.71
C PHE A 215 -26.12 8.23 -8.22
N THR A 216 -25.94 9.38 -8.87
CA THR A 216 -25.71 9.45 -10.33
C THR A 216 -24.45 8.68 -10.76
N ILE A 217 -23.39 8.64 -9.95
CA ILE A 217 -22.18 7.87 -10.27
C ILE A 217 -22.47 6.37 -10.15
N GLY A 218 -23.10 5.94 -9.06
CA GLY A 218 -23.47 4.54 -8.82
C GLY A 218 -24.43 4.02 -9.90
N ASP A 219 -25.55 4.70 -10.11
CA ASP A 219 -26.62 4.30 -11.04
C ASP A 219 -26.14 4.19 -12.49
N ASN A 220 -25.32 5.16 -12.95
CA ASN A 220 -24.75 5.09 -14.29
C ASN A 220 -23.82 3.90 -14.47
N ASN A 221 -23.01 3.57 -13.46
CA ASN A 221 -22.08 2.44 -13.56
C ASN A 221 -22.82 1.10 -13.38
N ALA A 222 -23.88 1.05 -12.56
CA ALA A 222 -24.77 -0.11 -12.44
C ALA A 222 -25.51 -0.39 -13.76
N SER A 223 -26.07 0.65 -14.38
CA SER A 223 -26.73 0.55 -15.70
C SER A 223 -25.79 0.09 -16.82
N ASN A 224 -24.49 0.28 -16.65
CA ASN A 224 -23.45 -0.19 -17.58
C ASN A 224 -22.90 -1.58 -17.22
N PHE A 225 -23.47 -2.27 -16.22
CA PHE A 225 -23.03 -3.59 -15.73
C PHE A 225 -21.54 -3.61 -15.37
N VAL A 226 -21.06 -2.51 -14.79
CA VAL A 226 -19.66 -2.41 -14.37
C VAL A 226 -19.38 -3.44 -13.28
N GLY A 227 -18.31 -4.19 -13.44
CA GLY A 227 -17.83 -5.14 -12.43
C GLY A 227 -16.35 -5.38 -12.57
N LYS A 228 -15.74 -6.03 -11.58
CA LYS A 228 -14.33 -6.42 -11.63
C LYS A 228 -14.12 -7.43 -12.75
N ILE A 229 -13.00 -7.31 -13.45
CA ILE A 229 -12.54 -8.30 -14.41
C ILE A 229 -11.14 -8.71 -13.98
N THR A 230 -10.97 -10.00 -13.72
CA THR A 230 -9.72 -10.58 -13.25
C THR A 230 -9.21 -11.65 -14.22
N PRO A 231 -7.90 -11.98 -14.19
CA PRO A 231 -7.32 -13.08 -14.96
C PRO A 231 -7.99 -14.44 -14.73
#